data_AF-A0A3P6QCV6-F1
#
_entry.id   AF-A0A3P6QCV6-F1
#
_cell.length_a   1.000
_cell.length_b   1.000
_cell.length_c   1.000
_cell.angle_alpha   90.00
_cell.angle_beta   90.00
_cell.angle_gamma   90.00
#
_symmetry.space_group_name_H-M   'P 1'
#
loop_
_entity.id
_entity.type
_entity.pdbx_description
1 polymer ?
#
loop_
_entity_poly.entity_id
_entity_poly.type
_entity_poly.pdbx_seq_one_letter_code
_entity_poly.pdbx_strand_id
1 'polypeptide(L)'
;MEFYKYRSSGYLQPHYTIPFNNNMNLDDKFDQVVKWLKLDEDERPGLIMTYVSEIDFAGHRVSGLELDAAIKSVDESIERFLRKLSKKGMLNCVNLVILSDHGMAEIKERVVLEELFDINGLVIFQGATTLIFRNGSTLTDKEILNTLICKGTDHFRAFNKTTVPARWHFSNSRRIGDLIVLGKRGSRTYV
;
A
#
# COMPACT_ATOMS: atom_id res chain seq x y z
N MET A 1 -24.14 -5.94 11.92
CA MET A 1 -23.11 -4.89 11.77
C MET A 1 -23.74 -3.59 12.20
N GLU A 2 -23.25 -3.01 13.29
CA GLU A 2 -23.66 -1.68 13.76
C GLU A 2 -22.88 -0.61 12.99
N PHE A 3 -23.59 0.44 12.57
CA PHE A 3 -23.01 1.64 11.97
C PHE A 3 -23.06 2.77 12.99
N TYR A 4 -22.00 3.57 13.07
CA TYR A 4 -21.97 4.76 13.92
C TYR A 4 -22.17 6.01 13.06
N LYS A 5 -23.12 6.88 13.44
CA LYS A 5 -23.38 8.19 12.82
C LYS A 5 -22.75 9.27 13.71
N TYR A 6 -21.62 9.84 13.31
CA TYR A 6 -20.92 10.88 14.07
C TYR A 6 -21.18 12.27 13.49
N ARG A 7 -21.39 13.29 14.34
CA ARG A 7 -21.35 14.72 13.96
C ARG A 7 -19.98 15.27 14.36
N SER A 8 -19.17 15.79 13.43
CA SER A 8 -17.81 16.26 13.76
C SER A 8 -17.48 17.66 13.22
N SER A 9 -16.96 18.52 14.09
CA SER A 9 -16.14 19.69 13.75
C SER A 9 -14.66 19.34 13.94
N GLY A 10 -13.86 19.28 12.86
CA GLY A 10 -12.38 19.28 12.95
C GLY A 10 -11.63 18.29 12.04
N TYR A 11 -12.18 17.11 11.79
CA TYR A 11 -11.77 16.17 10.75
C TYR A 11 -13.04 15.48 10.30
N LEU A 12 -13.50 15.73 9.08
CA LEU A 12 -14.76 15.17 8.60
C LEU A 12 -14.59 13.65 8.47
N GLN A 13 -15.13 12.92 9.45
CA GLN A 13 -15.27 11.49 9.34
C GLN A 13 -16.29 11.16 8.25
N PRO A 14 -16.16 10.03 7.54
CA PRO A 14 -17.23 9.53 6.70
C PRO A 14 -18.53 9.42 7.48
N HIS A 15 -19.66 9.76 6.86
CA HIS A 15 -20.99 9.59 7.46
C HIS A 15 -21.26 8.13 7.87
N TYR A 16 -20.73 7.19 7.09
CA TYR A 16 -20.73 5.77 7.37
C TYR A 16 -19.31 5.25 7.28
N THR A 17 -18.91 4.45 8.26
CA THR A 17 -17.64 3.75 8.27
C THR A 17 -17.83 2.35 8.83
N ILE A 18 -17.10 1.39 8.28
CA ILE A 18 -16.93 0.07 8.88
C ILE A 18 -15.45 -0.01 9.28
N PRO A 19 -15.15 -0.28 10.57
CA PRO A 19 -13.77 -0.49 11.00
C PRO A 19 -13.09 -1.58 10.19
N PHE A 20 -11.80 -1.40 9.90
CA PHE A 20 -11.04 -2.39 9.13
C PHE A 20 -11.09 -3.77 9.79
N ASN A 21 -11.47 -4.77 9.00
CA ASN A 21 -11.49 -6.17 9.40
C ASN A 21 -10.91 -7.02 8.26
N ASN A 22 -9.73 -7.60 8.49
CA ASN A 22 -9.04 -8.41 7.49
C ASN A 22 -9.73 -9.76 7.20
N ASN A 23 -10.71 -10.16 8.01
CA ASN A 23 -11.47 -11.40 7.84
C ASN A 23 -12.80 -11.18 7.12
N MET A 24 -13.15 -9.94 6.75
CA MET A 24 -14.39 -9.65 6.03
C MET A 24 -14.29 -10.15 4.58
N ASN A 25 -15.25 -10.98 4.17
CA ASN A 25 -15.32 -11.47 2.81
C ASN A 25 -15.55 -10.32 1.82
N LEU A 26 -14.90 -10.37 0.65
CA LEU A 26 -15.05 -9.36 -0.40
C LEU A 26 -16.50 -9.17 -0.87
N ASP A 27 -17.26 -10.25 -1.02
CA ASP A 27 -18.67 -10.18 -1.40
C ASP A 27 -19.51 -9.48 -0.32
N ASP A 28 -19.18 -9.65 0.97
CA ASP A 28 -19.86 -8.93 2.05
C ASP A 28 -19.57 -7.42 1.98
N LYS A 29 -18.35 -7.03 1.59
CA LYS A 29 -17.99 -5.62 1.36
C LYS A 29 -18.83 -5.05 0.22
N PHE A 30 -18.94 -5.75 -0.90
CA PHE A 30 -19.77 -5.33 -2.03
C PHE A 30 -21.26 -5.30 -1.68
N ASP A 31 -21.74 -6.22 -0.86
CA ASP A 31 -23.13 -6.23 -0.39
C ASP A 31 -23.44 -5.04 0.50
N GLN A 32 -22.46 -4.61 1.28
CA GLN A 32 -22.57 -3.38 2.02
C GLN A 32 -22.67 -2.15 1.12
N VAL A 33 -21.88 -2.08 0.05
CA VAL A 33 -21.99 -0.99 -0.95
C VAL A 33 -23.40 -0.94 -1.52
N VAL A 34 -23.97 -2.09 -1.89
CA VAL A 34 -25.35 -2.16 -2.40
C VAL A 34 -26.39 -1.72 -1.35
N LYS A 35 -26.17 -2.04 -0.06
CA LYS A 35 -27.04 -1.57 1.02
C LYS A 35 -27.00 -0.04 1.16
N TRP A 36 -25.82 0.56 1.10
CA TRP A 36 -25.69 2.02 1.17
C TRP A 36 -26.31 2.72 -0.05
N LEU A 37 -26.19 2.17 -1.26
CA LEU A 37 -26.83 2.70 -2.46
C LEU A 37 -28.37 2.65 -2.41
N LYS A 38 -28.94 1.84 -1.50
CA LYS A 38 -30.38 1.65 -1.30
C LYS A 38 -30.98 2.49 -0.19
N LEU A 39 -30.16 3.23 0.56
CA LEU A 39 -30.67 4.14 1.58
C LEU A 39 -31.55 5.22 0.93
N ASP A 40 -32.43 5.79 1.73
CA ASP A 40 -33.25 6.93 1.34
C ASP A 40 -32.37 8.13 0.96
N GLU A 41 -32.90 9.03 0.15
CA GLU A 41 -32.10 10.08 -0.50
C GLU A 41 -31.31 10.96 0.47
N ASP A 42 -31.88 11.24 1.65
CA ASP A 42 -31.30 12.05 2.71
C ASP A 42 -30.21 11.31 3.52
N GLU A 43 -30.15 9.98 3.43
CA GLU A 43 -29.17 9.13 4.11
C GLU A 43 -28.14 8.50 3.14
N ARG A 44 -28.43 8.46 1.85
CA ARG A 44 -27.61 7.78 0.85
C ARG A 44 -26.29 8.52 0.57
N PRO A 45 -25.13 7.86 0.73
CA PRO A 45 -23.84 8.47 0.42
C PRO A 45 -23.67 8.80 -1.07
N GLY A 46 -23.16 10.00 -1.37
CA GLY A 46 -22.78 10.38 -2.74
C GLY A 46 -21.42 9.82 -3.20
N LEU A 47 -20.56 9.41 -2.27
CA LEU A 47 -19.29 8.73 -2.52
C LEU A 47 -19.19 7.52 -1.62
N ILE A 48 -18.90 6.37 -2.22
CA ILE A 48 -18.65 5.11 -1.50
C ILE A 48 -17.28 4.60 -1.93
N MET A 49 -16.43 4.30 -0.94
CA MET A 49 -15.11 3.69 -1.18
C MET A 49 -15.09 2.31 -0.55
N THR A 50 -14.56 1.33 -1.28
CA THR A 50 -14.34 -0.04 -0.80
C THR A 50 -12.92 -0.47 -1.16
N TYR A 51 -12.32 -1.35 -0.35
CA TYR A 51 -10.95 -1.80 -0.49
C TYR A 51 -10.86 -3.32 -0.62
N VAL A 52 -10.05 -3.77 -1.58
CA VAL A 52 -9.84 -5.16 -1.97
C VAL A 52 -8.38 -5.49 -1.67
N SER A 53 -8.14 -6.37 -0.69
CA SER A 53 -6.81 -6.73 -0.18
C SER A 53 -6.31 -8.08 -0.68
N GLU A 54 -7.18 -8.85 -1.32
CA GLU A 54 -7.03 -10.29 -1.54
C GLU A 54 -5.87 -10.60 -2.51
N ILE A 55 -5.70 -9.83 -3.59
CA ILE A 55 -4.62 -10.05 -4.58
C ILE A 55 -3.25 -9.65 -4.03
N ASP A 56 -3.16 -8.54 -3.30
CA ASP A 56 -1.90 -8.11 -2.67
C ASP A 56 -1.41 -9.15 -1.64
N PHE A 57 -2.33 -9.59 -0.78
CA PHE A 57 -2.04 -10.62 0.22
C PHE A 57 -1.58 -11.94 -0.41
N ALA A 58 -2.20 -12.36 -1.50
CA ALA A 58 -1.76 -13.52 -2.26
C ALA A 58 -0.39 -13.28 -2.90
N GLY A 59 -0.19 -12.15 -3.59
CA GLY A 59 1.05 -11.81 -4.28
C GLY A 59 2.27 -11.68 -3.35
N HIS A 60 2.05 -11.42 -2.06
CA HIS A 60 3.10 -11.45 -1.05
C HIS A 60 3.58 -12.85 -0.66
N ARG A 61 2.83 -13.90 -0.98
CA ARG A 61 3.06 -15.28 -0.50
C ARG A 61 3.32 -16.26 -1.63
N VAL A 62 2.62 -16.08 -2.73
CA VAL A 62 2.55 -17.04 -3.83
C VAL A 62 2.70 -16.32 -5.17
N SER A 63 3.07 -17.07 -6.20
CA SER A 63 3.27 -16.58 -7.56
C SER A 63 2.77 -17.60 -8.59
N GLY A 64 2.60 -17.19 -9.83
CA GLY A 64 2.12 -18.07 -10.90
C GLY A 64 0.65 -18.46 -10.70
N LEU A 65 0.33 -19.73 -10.94
CA LEU A 65 -1.06 -20.22 -10.99
C LEU A 65 -1.88 -19.96 -9.71
N GLU A 66 -1.24 -19.97 -8.54
CA GLU A 66 -1.93 -19.66 -7.27
C GLU A 66 -2.30 -18.17 -7.16
N LEU A 67 -1.44 -17.27 -7.65
CA LEU A 67 -1.76 -15.84 -7.75
C LEU A 67 -2.85 -15.61 -8.81
N ASP A 68 -2.79 -16.30 -9.94
CA ASP A 68 -3.82 -16.23 -10.99
C ASP A 68 -5.19 -16.66 -10.44
N ALA A 69 -5.24 -17.67 -9.57
CA ALA A 69 -6.46 -18.09 -8.89
C ALA A 69 -7.02 -17.01 -7.96
N ALA A 70 -6.16 -16.29 -7.22
CA ALA A 70 -6.59 -15.16 -6.39
C ALA A 70 -7.14 -14.00 -7.23
N ILE A 71 -6.48 -13.68 -8.35
CA ILE A 71 -6.95 -12.66 -9.30
C ILE A 71 -8.33 -13.04 -9.85
N LYS A 72 -8.49 -14.29 -10.29
CA LYS A 72 -9.77 -14.81 -10.79
C LYS A 72 -10.88 -14.72 -9.74
N SER A 73 -10.59 -15.06 -8.48
CA SER A 73 -11.56 -14.97 -7.39
C SER A 73 -12.05 -13.53 -7.15
N VAL A 74 -11.16 -12.54 -7.23
CA VAL A 74 -11.54 -11.12 -7.14
C VAL A 74 -12.35 -10.68 -8.36
N ASP A 75 -11.94 -11.06 -9.57
CA ASP A 75 -12.69 -10.78 -10.80
C ASP A 75 -14.13 -11.32 -10.74
N GLU A 76 -14.30 -12.58 -10.33
CA GLU A 76 -15.62 -13.19 -10.16
C GLU A 76 -16.47 -12.46 -9.09
N SER A 77 -15.84 -11.94 -8.03
CA SER A 77 -16.53 -11.16 -6.99
C SER A 77 -17.01 -9.80 -7.53
N ILE A 78 -16.17 -9.14 -8.34
CA ILE A 78 -16.55 -7.90 -9.05
C ILE A 78 -17.68 -8.20 -10.04
N GLU A 79 -17.61 -9.30 -10.79
CA GLU A 79 -18.69 -9.71 -11.71
C GLU A 79 -20.01 -9.90 -10.95
N ARG A 80 -20.00 -10.61 -9.80
CA ARG A 80 -21.19 -10.78 -8.95
C ARG A 80 -21.75 -9.44 -8.47
N PHE A 81 -20.89 -8.50 -8.08
CA PHE A 81 -21.30 -7.15 -7.69
C PHE A 81 -21.95 -6.38 -8.83
N LEU A 82 -21.33 -6.35 -10.02
CA LEU A 82 -21.87 -5.68 -11.21
C LEU A 82 -23.22 -6.29 -11.63
N ARG A 83 -23.35 -7.62 -11.61
CA ARG A 83 -24.63 -8.30 -11.86
C ARG A 83 -25.69 -7.92 -10.83
N LYS A 84 -25.31 -7.76 -9.56
CA LYS A 84 -26.22 -7.33 -8.49
C LYS A 84 -26.72 -5.90 -8.69
N LEU A 85 -25.85 -4.97 -9.13
CA LEU A 85 -26.23 -3.61 -9.50
C LEU A 85 -27.16 -3.59 -10.73
N SER A 86 -26.82 -4.37 -11.76
CA SER A 86 -27.62 -4.48 -13.00
C SER A 86 -29.04 -4.99 -12.72
N LYS A 87 -29.16 -6.11 -11.98
CA LYS A 87 -30.47 -6.67 -11.57
C LYS A 87 -31.33 -5.72 -10.74
N LYS A 88 -30.72 -4.72 -10.11
CA LYS A 88 -31.40 -3.70 -9.30
C LYS A 88 -31.67 -2.40 -10.06
N GLY A 89 -31.32 -2.34 -11.36
CA GLY A 89 -31.46 -1.13 -12.17
C GLY A 89 -30.51 0.00 -11.77
N MET A 90 -29.46 -0.28 -11.00
CA MET A 90 -28.54 0.73 -10.45
C MET A 90 -27.28 0.91 -11.28
N LEU A 91 -26.90 -0.07 -12.09
CA LEU A 91 -25.61 -0.09 -12.78
C LEU A 91 -25.42 1.14 -13.70
N ASN A 92 -26.48 1.58 -14.38
CA ASN A 92 -26.42 2.74 -15.29
C ASN A 92 -26.45 4.09 -14.57
N CYS A 93 -26.64 4.11 -13.24
CA CYS A 93 -26.72 5.32 -12.43
C CYS A 93 -25.46 5.54 -11.58
N VAL A 94 -24.59 4.54 -11.48
CA VAL A 94 -23.38 4.59 -10.65
C VAL A 94 -22.16 4.77 -11.55
N ASN A 95 -21.35 5.79 -11.25
CA ASN A 95 -20.01 5.90 -11.84
C ASN A 95 -19.04 5.04 -11.04
N LEU A 96 -18.58 3.94 -11.63
CA LEU A 96 -17.63 3.02 -11.00
C LEU A 96 -16.20 3.31 -11.46
N VAL A 97 -15.29 3.43 -10.51
CA VAL A 97 -13.85 3.55 -10.76
C VAL A 97 -13.14 2.40 -10.04
N ILE A 98 -12.38 1.60 -10.79
CA ILE A 98 -11.56 0.51 -10.27
C ILE A 98 -10.10 0.87 -10.53
N LEU A 99 -9.30 0.91 -9.47
CA LEU A 99 -7.88 1.27 -9.52
C LEU A 99 -7.11 0.50 -8.45
N SER A 100 -5.79 0.49 -8.58
CA SER A 100 -4.87 -0.09 -7.60
C SER A 100 -4.01 1.01 -6.99
N ASP A 101 -3.62 0.82 -5.73
CA ASP A 101 -2.66 1.69 -5.04
C ASP A 101 -1.21 1.43 -5.51
N HIS A 102 -0.87 0.19 -5.82
CA HIS A 102 0.42 -0.19 -6.39
C HIS A 102 0.37 -1.49 -7.21
N GLY A 103 1.54 -1.93 -7.70
CA GLY A 103 1.73 -3.23 -8.35
C GLY A 103 2.47 -4.23 -7.45
N MET A 104 2.86 -5.37 -8.02
CA MET A 104 3.62 -6.43 -7.33
C MET A 104 4.84 -6.84 -8.14
N ALA A 105 5.95 -7.17 -7.46
CA ALA A 105 7.16 -7.68 -8.10
C ALA A 105 7.79 -8.79 -7.25
N GLU A 106 8.21 -9.87 -7.92
CA GLU A 106 8.96 -10.97 -7.31
C GLU A 106 10.30 -10.48 -6.76
N ILE A 107 10.63 -10.89 -5.53
CA ILE A 107 11.93 -10.62 -4.90
C ILE A 107 12.93 -11.69 -5.32
N LYS A 108 13.97 -11.27 -6.04
CA LYS A 108 15.07 -12.11 -6.52
C LYS A 108 16.36 -11.88 -5.75
N GLU A 109 16.58 -10.64 -5.31
CA GLU A 109 17.81 -10.21 -4.66
C GLU A 109 17.51 -9.76 -3.22
N ARG A 110 18.25 -10.34 -2.27
CA ARG A 110 18.16 -10.01 -0.85
C ARG A 110 19.50 -9.45 -0.40
N VAL A 111 19.50 -8.27 0.20
CA VAL A 111 20.74 -7.65 0.71
C VAL A 111 20.59 -7.35 2.18
N VAL A 112 21.50 -7.90 2.98
CA VAL A 112 21.55 -7.72 4.43
C VAL A 112 22.44 -6.51 4.73
N LEU A 113 21.89 -5.47 5.35
CA LEU A 113 22.59 -4.21 5.57
C LEU A 113 23.69 -4.33 6.63
N GLU A 114 23.50 -5.21 7.62
CA GLU A 114 24.51 -5.50 8.65
C GLU A 114 25.81 -6.09 8.07
N GLU A 115 25.75 -6.72 6.90
CA GLU A 115 26.93 -7.24 6.20
C GLU A 115 27.71 -6.13 5.45
N LEU A 116 27.11 -4.95 5.27
CA LEU A 116 27.69 -3.84 4.51
C LEU A 116 28.31 -2.75 5.38
N PHE A 117 27.75 -2.50 6.57
CA PHE A 117 28.23 -1.48 7.51
C PHE A 117 27.66 -1.70 8.91
N ASP A 118 28.30 -1.10 9.92
CA ASP A 118 27.81 -1.13 11.30
C ASP A 118 26.47 -0.39 11.44
N ILE A 119 25.43 -1.11 11.83
CA ILE A 119 24.09 -0.55 12.01
C ILE A 119 23.84 0.02 13.42
N ASN A 120 24.80 -0.10 14.34
CA ASN A 120 24.62 0.36 15.71
C ASN A 120 24.30 1.86 15.75
N GLY A 121 23.24 2.21 16.48
CA GLY A 121 22.72 3.57 16.56
C GLY A 121 21.98 4.04 15.29
N LEU A 122 21.54 3.13 14.43
CA LEU A 122 20.60 3.39 13.33
C LEU A 122 19.21 2.86 13.68
N VAL A 123 18.19 3.52 13.17
CA VAL A 123 16.84 2.95 13.07
C VAL A 123 16.56 2.74 11.58
N ILE A 124 16.36 1.48 11.18
CA ILE A 124 16.24 1.10 9.77
C ILE A 124 14.86 0.49 9.52
N PHE A 125 14.11 1.10 8.60
CA PHE A 125 12.89 0.51 8.06
C PHE A 125 13.22 -0.19 6.75
N GLN A 126 13.45 -1.50 6.81
CA GLN A 126 13.85 -2.32 5.66
C GLN A 126 12.72 -2.58 4.66
N GLY A 127 13.06 -2.78 3.39
CA GLY A 127 12.09 -3.14 2.36
C GLY A 127 12.60 -2.95 0.94
N ALA A 128 11.66 -2.83 -0.01
CA ALA A 128 11.96 -2.40 -1.38
C ALA A 128 12.32 -0.90 -1.44
N THR A 129 11.78 -0.12 -0.51
CA THR A 129 12.25 1.23 -0.17
C THR A 129 12.65 1.21 1.29
N THR A 130 13.90 1.50 1.56
CA THR A 130 14.47 1.45 2.90
C THR A 130 14.77 2.85 3.40
N LEU A 131 14.34 3.13 4.63
CA LEU A 131 14.58 4.41 5.30
C LEU A 131 15.57 4.17 6.44
N ILE A 132 16.67 4.91 6.43
CA ILE A 132 17.69 4.86 7.48
C ILE A 132 17.64 6.18 8.25
N PHE A 133 17.45 6.09 9.56
CA PHE A 133 17.45 7.21 10.48
C PHE A 133 18.68 7.14 11.37
N ARG A 134 19.36 8.26 11.53
CA ARG A 134 20.50 8.42 12.44
C ARG A 134 19.96 8.55 13.87
N ASN A 135 20.29 7.59 14.73
CA ASN A 135 19.88 7.58 16.14
C ASN A 135 21.08 7.27 17.06
N GLY A 136 22.08 8.14 17.02
CA GLY A 136 23.29 8.01 17.84
C GLY A 136 24.41 7.15 17.23
N SER A 137 24.27 6.68 15.99
CA SER A 137 25.37 6.03 15.27
C SER A 137 26.56 6.99 15.11
N THR A 138 27.76 6.44 14.91
CA THR A 138 29.00 7.19 14.66
C THR A 138 29.30 7.41 13.19
N LEU A 139 28.70 6.61 12.28
CA LEU A 139 28.94 6.71 10.84
C LEU A 139 28.43 8.04 10.26
N THR A 140 29.05 8.57 9.23
CA THR A 140 28.50 9.70 8.47
C THR A 140 27.57 9.19 7.37
N ASP A 141 26.66 10.06 6.90
CA ASP A 141 25.83 9.78 5.73
C ASP A 141 26.68 9.36 4.53
N LYS A 142 27.84 10.00 4.34
CA LYS A 142 28.77 9.69 3.26
C LYS A 142 29.36 8.29 3.39
N GLU A 143 29.73 7.85 4.60
CA GLU A 143 30.24 6.51 4.83
C GLU A 143 29.20 5.45 4.50
N ILE A 144 27.96 5.62 4.97
CA ILE A 144 26.85 4.70 4.65
C ILE A 144 26.54 4.71 3.14
N LEU A 145 26.46 5.88 2.51
CA LEU A 145 26.20 5.97 1.08
C LEU A 145 27.31 5.29 0.26
N ASN A 146 28.57 5.44 0.65
CA ASN A 146 29.72 4.84 -0.04
C ASN A 146 29.76 3.30 0.02
N THR A 147 29.09 2.66 0.98
CA THR A 147 28.96 1.19 1.00
C THR A 147 27.84 0.72 0.06
N LEU A 148 26.84 1.56 -0.19
CA LEU A 148 25.65 1.23 -0.97
C LEU A 148 25.72 1.60 -2.45
N ILE A 149 26.53 2.60 -2.83
CA ILE A 149 26.61 3.11 -4.21
C ILE A 149 27.85 2.61 -4.96
N CYS A 150 27.74 2.46 -6.28
CA CYS A 150 28.85 2.23 -7.20
C CYS A 150 29.69 0.97 -6.90
N LYS A 151 29.06 -0.09 -6.39
CA LYS A 151 29.72 -1.38 -6.09
C LYS A 151 29.74 -2.36 -7.27
N GLY A 152 29.10 -2.02 -8.39
CA GLY A 152 29.01 -2.91 -9.55
C GLY A 152 27.96 -4.02 -9.41
N THR A 153 27.41 -4.22 -8.21
CA THR A 153 26.25 -5.08 -7.96
C THR A 153 24.92 -4.30 -8.04
N ASP A 154 24.98 -2.96 -7.96
CA ASP A 154 23.91 -1.96 -8.13
C ASP A 154 22.46 -2.45 -7.90
N HIS A 155 22.19 -3.24 -6.88
CA HIS A 155 20.82 -3.68 -6.56
C HIS A 155 19.97 -2.53 -6.00
N PHE A 156 20.60 -1.42 -5.62
CA PHE A 156 19.94 -0.27 -5.02
C PHE A 156 20.49 1.05 -5.57
N ARG A 157 19.69 2.09 -5.38
CA ARG A 157 20.11 3.49 -5.48
C ARG A 157 19.90 4.13 -4.12
N ALA A 158 20.91 4.81 -3.59
CA ALA A 158 20.82 5.48 -2.31
C ALA A 158 20.84 7.00 -2.50
N PHE A 159 20.06 7.69 -1.69
CA PHE A 159 19.86 9.14 -1.73
C PHE A 159 19.88 9.69 -0.31
N ASN A 160 20.16 10.98 -0.19
CA ASN A 160 19.79 11.77 0.98
C ASN A 160 18.61 12.68 0.60
N LYS A 161 18.11 13.48 1.55
CA LYS A 161 16.96 14.37 1.32
C LYS A 161 17.19 15.45 0.25
N THR A 162 18.44 15.78 -0.08
CA THR A 162 18.77 16.79 -1.11
C THR A 162 19.01 16.18 -2.48
N THR A 163 19.36 14.89 -2.56
CA THR A 163 19.65 14.19 -3.83
C THR A 163 18.52 13.29 -4.31
N VAL A 164 17.51 13.03 -3.47
CA VAL A 164 16.31 12.29 -3.90
C VAL A 164 15.61 13.00 -5.07
N PRO A 165 15.20 12.30 -6.14
CA PRO A 165 14.56 12.91 -7.29
C PRO A 165 13.35 13.78 -6.92
N ALA A 166 13.40 15.05 -7.35
CA ALA A 166 12.37 16.06 -7.04
C ALA A 166 10.95 15.58 -7.42
N ARG A 167 10.81 14.85 -8.53
CA ARG A 167 9.53 14.29 -9.00
C ARG A 167 8.83 13.33 -8.00
N TRP A 168 9.55 12.81 -7.00
CA TRP A 168 8.96 11.94 -5.98
C TRP A 168 8.35 12.74 -4.83
N HIS A 169 8.68 14.03 -4.69
CA HIS A 169 8.25 14.87 -3.56
C HIS A 169 8.47 14.21 -2.19
N PHE A 170 9.54 13.40 -2.07
CA PHE A 170 9.78 12.49 -0.93
C PHE A 170 11.01 12.92 -0.11
N SER A 171 11.00 14.15 0.39
CA SER A 171 12.09 14.69 1.22
C SER A 171 11.64 15.57 2.39
N ASN A 172 10.52 16.28 2.24
CA ASN A 172 10.09 17.33 3.17
C ASN A 172 9.25 16.79 4.35
N SER A 173 9.79 15.85 5.12
CA SER A 173 9.17 15.34 6.35
C SER A 173 10.19 14.73 7.30
N ARG A 174 9.97 14.89 8.61
CA ARG A 174 10.73 14.19 9.66
C ARG A 174 10.47 12.68 9.69
N ARG A 175 9.39 12.21 9.05
CA ARG A 175 9.05 10.77 8.94
C ARG A 175 9.76 10.09 7.77
N ILE A 176 10.48 10.85 6.95
CA ILE A 176 11.34 10.32 5.89
C ILE A 176 12.75 10.23 6.46
N GLY A 177 13.39 9.07 6.25
CA GLY A 177 14.74 8.78 6.72
C GLY A 177 15.76 9.82 6.26
N ASP A 178 16.86 9.92 6.99
CA ASP A 178 17.99 10.78 6.62
C ASP A 178 18.59 10.30 5.29
N LEU A 179 18.64 8.98 5.12
CA LEU A 179 18.95 8.30 3.87
C LEU A 179 17.75 7.48 3.36
N ILE A 180 17.59 7.46 2.05
CA ILE A 180 16.56 6.71 1.32
C ILE A 180 17.27 5.75 0.37
N VAL A 181 17.02 4.46 0.53
CA VAL A 181 17.61 3.40 -0.32
C VAL A 181 16.49 2.75 -1.11
N LEU A 182 16.51 2.94 -2.43
CA LEU A 182 15.52 2.38 -3.34
C LEU A 182 16.09 1.15 -4.04
N GLY A 183 15.45 -0.01 -3.84
CA GLY A 183 15.76 -1.23 -4.58
C GLY A 183 15.45 -1.09 -6.06
N LYS A 184 16.33 -1.65 -6.90
CA LYS A 184 15.95 -2.01 -8.26
C LYS A 184 14.85 -3.08 -8.21
N ARG A 185 14.14 -3.26 -9.32
CA ARG A 185 13.05 -4.24 -9.40
C ARG A 185 13.54 -5.62 -8.95
N GLY A 186 12.83 -6.18 -7.96
CA GLY A 186 13.13 -7.49 -7.37
C GLY A 186 14.22 -7.49 -6.30
N SER A 187 14.73 -6.33 -5.90
CA SER A 187 15.68 -6.21 -4.79
C SER A 187 14.98 -5.74 -3.51
N ARG A 188 15.35 -6.33 -2.38
CA ARG A 188 14.83 -5.98 -1.06
C ARG A 188 15.96 -6.00 -0.03
N THR A 189 16.02 -4.98 0.81
CA THR A 189 16.97 -4.98 1.93
C THR A 189 16.39 -5.70 3.14
N TYR A 190 17.30 -6.20 3.96
CA TYR A 190 17.09 -6.77 5.27
C TYR A 190 18.12 -6.17 6.23
N VAL A 191 17.85 -6.28 7.52
CA VAL A 191 18.74 -5.95 8.63
C VAL A 191 19.00 -7.27 9.33
#